data_AF-Q7M0U8-F1
#
_entry.id   AF-Q7M0U8-F1
#
_cell.length_a   1.000
_cell.length_b   1.000
_cell.length_c   1.000
_cell.angle_alpha   90.00
_cell.angle_beta   90.00
_cell.angle_gamma   90.00
#
_symmetry.space_group_name_H-M   'P 1'
#
loop_
_entity.id
_entity.type
_entity.pdbx_description
1 polymer ?
#
loop_
_entity_poly.entity_id
_entity_poly.type
_entity_poly.pdbx_seq_one_letter_code
_entity_poly.pdbx_strand_id
1 'polypeptide(L)'
;YAPSALVLTVGEGESAAAATPERAVTLTCAPRPSGTHPVAGSACAELRGVGGDVHALTATDGVMCTKQYDPVVVTVDGVWQGRRVSYERTFSNECVKNAYGSGVFAF
;
A
#
# COMPACT_ATOMS: atom_id res chain seq x y z
N TYR A 1 -8.06 15.39 17.20
CA TYR A 1 -7.71 14.06 16.67
C TYR A 1 -6.87 14.27 15.42
N ALA A 2 -5.68 13.69 15.32
CA ALA A 2 -4.84 13.86 14.14
C ALA A 2 -5.32 12.93 13.01
N PRO A 3 -5.53 13.42 11.78
CA PRO A 3 -6.10 12.63 10.70
C PRO A 3 -5.14 11.54 10.22
N SER A 4 -5.69 10.38 9.83
CA SER A 4 -5.01 9.37 9.00
C SER A 4 -5.88 9.04 7.80
N ALA A 5 -5.51 9.58 6.65
CA ALA A 5 -6.22 9.45 5.38
C ALA A 5 -5.18 9.31 4.27
N LEU A 6 -5.25 8.21 3.55
CA LEU A 6 -4.29 7.81 2.52
C LEU A 6 -5.02 7.48 1.22
N VAL A 7 -4.38 7.77 0.11
CA VAL A 7 -4.72 7.25 -1.22
C VAL A 7 -3.62 6.27 -1.60
N LEU A 8 -4.03 5.08 -2.01
CA LEU A 8 -3.13 4.05 -2.49
C LEU A 8 -3.42 3.81 -3.96
N THR A 9 -2.37 3.71 -4.78
CA THR A 9 -2.50 3.40 -6.19
C THR A 9 -1.60 2.24 -6.59
N VAL A 10 -1.95 1.57 -7.68
CA VAL A 10 -1.10 0.60 -8.37
C VAL A 10 -1.24 0.81 -9.87
N GLY A 11 -0.13 0.65 -10.59
CA GLY A 11 -0.10 0.61 -12.05
C GLY A 11 1.09 -0.19 -12.56
N GLU A 12 1.00 -0.64 -13.81
CA GLU A 12 2.10 -1.30 -14.50
C GLU A 12 3.23 -0.31 -14.81
N GLY A 13 4.47 -0.71 -14.55
CA GLY A 13 5.66 0.07 -14.86
C GLY A 13 6.68 0.14 -13.73
N GLU A 14 7.78 0.83 -14.02
CA GLU A 14 8.97 0.86 -13.16
C GLU A 14 9.03 2.08 -12.22
N SER A 15 8.16 3.07 -12.41
CA SER A 15 8.06 4.27 -11.55
C SER A 15 6.68 4.91 -11.63
N ALA A 16 6.25 5.59 -10.57
CA ALA A 16 4.93 6.23 -10.56
C ALA A 16 4.85 7.42 -11.53
N ALA A 17 5.98 8.03 -11.87
CA ALA A 17 6.04 9.13 -12.84
C ALA A 17 5.74 8.69 -14.28
N ALA A 18 6.00 7.43 -14.62
CA ALA A 18 5.79 6.88 -15.96
C ALA A 18 4.56 5.96 -16.05
N ALA A 19 4.13 5.37 -14.93
CA ALA A 19 2.99 4.47 -14.87
C ALA A 19 1.66 5.23 -14.87
N THR A 20 0.65 4.67 -15.55
CA THR A 20 -0.74 5.11 -15.40
C THR A 20 -1.39 4.33 -14.25
N PRO A 21 -1.97 4.99 -13.24
CA PRO A 21 -2.70 4.28 -12.19
C PRO A 21 -3.88 3.49 -12.75
N GLU A 22 -3.89 2.18 -12.54
CA GLU A 22 -4.95 1.29 -12.99
C GLU A 22 -6.02 1.09 -11.92
N ARG A 23 -5.60 1.07 -10.66
CA ARG A 23 -6.50 1.01 -9.51
C ARG A 23 -6.05 2.04 -8.47
N ALA A 24 -7.03 2.66 -7.83
CA ALA A 24 -6.83 3.58 -6.73
C ALA A 24 -7.87 3.33 -5.64
N VAL A 25 -7.43 3.30 -4.39
CA VAL A 25 -8.31 3.15 -3.24
C VAL A 25 -8.01 4.20 -2.18
N THR A 26 -9.02 4.53 -1.40
CA THR A 26 -8.91 5.41 -0.24
C THR A 26 -8.89 4.57 1.03
N LEU A 27 -8.06 4.98 1.99
CA LEU A 27 -7.96 4.35 3.31
C LEU A 27 -7.96 5.44 4.38
N THR A 28 -9.03 5.49 5.17
CA THR A 28 -9.13 6.33 6.36
C THR A 28 -9.06 5.43 7.58
N CYS A 29 -8.09 5.64 8.46
CA CYS A 29 -7.93 4.78 9.65
C CYS A 29 -8.51 5.38 10.95
N ALA A 30 -9.11 6.55 10.82
CA ALA A 30 -9.04 7.53 11.86
C ALA A 30 -10.25 8.50 11.70
N PRO A 31 -11.28 8.46 12.57
CA PRO A 31 -11.37 7.73 13.85
C PRO A 31 -11.76 6.25 13.75
N ARG A 32 -12.26 5.79 12.60
CA ARG A 32 -12.57 4.39 12.33
C ARG A 32 -12.08 4.00 10.93
N PRO A 33 -11.64 2.74 10.72
CA PRO A 33 -11.31 2.23 9.40
C PRO A 33 -12.47 2.39 8.42
N SER A 34 -12.22 3.00 7.26
CA SER A 34 -13.18 3.23 6.18
C SER A 34 -12.47 3.61 4.88
N GLY A 35 -13.22 3.79 3.80
CA GLY A 35 -12.71 4.10 2.46
C GLY A 35 -13.09 3.02 1.46
N THR A 36 -12.55 3.13 0.25
CA THR A 36 -12.80 2.16 -0.83
C THR A 36 -11.88 0.94 -0.78
N HIS A 37 -10.89 0.93 0.13
CA HIS A 37 -10.02 -0.23 0.34
C HIS A 37 -10.82 -1.46 0.83
N PRO A 38 -10.75 -2.62 0.15
CA PRO A 38 -11.63 -3.77 0.42
C PRO A 38 -11.43 -4.37 1.82
N VAL A 39 -10.20 -4.32 2.34
CA VAL A 39 -9.84 -4.78 3.71
C VAL A 39 -9.34 -3.64 4.61
N ALA A 40 -10.02 -2.49 4.60
CA ALA A 40 -9.60 -1.28 5.33
C ALA A 40 -9.24 -1.53 6.81
N GLY A 41 -9.99 -2.39 7.52
CA GLY A 41 -9.70 -2.75 8.91
C GLY A 41 -8.31 -3.37 9.12
N SER A 42 -7.96 -4.35 8.27
CA SER A 42 -6.67 -5.04 8.30
C SER A 42 -5.54 -4.11 7.87
N ALA A 43 -5.71 -3.34 6.79
CA ALA A 43 -4.73 -2.35 6.34
C ALA A 43 -4.40 -1.32 7.43
N CYS A 44 -5.42 -0.80 8.12
CA CYS A 44 -5.22 0.12 9.24
C CYS A 44 -4.59 -0.53 10.48
N ALA A 45 -4.79 -1.83 10.69
CA ALA A 45 -4.12 -2.57 11.77
C ALA A 45 -2.63 -2.76 11.47
N GLU A 46 -2.31 -3.12 10.23
CA GLU A 46 -0.95 -3.30 9.76
C GLU A 46 -0.15 -1.99 9.81
N LEU A 47 -0.70 -0.89 9.28
CA LEU A 47 -0.08 0.44 9.39
C LEU A 47 0.12 0.86 10.84
N ARG A 48 -0.81 0.55 11.75
CA ARG A 48 -0.61 0.80 13.19
C ARG A 48 0.54 -0.03 13.77
N GLY A 49 0.69 -1.28 13.34
CA GLY A 49 1.79 -2.16 13.77
C GLY A 49 3.16 -1.61 13.43
N VAL A 50 3.28 -0.90 12.31
CA VAL A 50 4.52 -0.23 11.86
C VAL A 50 4.54 1.28 12.17
N GLY A 51 3.62 1.79 12.98
CA GLY A 51 3.57 3.22 13.33
C GLY A 51 3.31 4.17 12.16
N GLY A 52 2.76 3.67 11.05
CA GLY A 52 2.53 4.41 9.80
C GLY A 52 3.73 4.48 8.86
N ASP A 53 4.84 3.81 9.20
CA ASP A 53 5.99 3.70 8.30
C ASP A 53 5.77 2.60 7.26
N VAL A 54 5.35 2.99 6.07
CA VAL A 54 5.09 2.09 4.94
C VAL A 54 6.37 1.35 4.49
N HIS A 55 7.56 1.91 4.72
CA HIS A 55 8.83 1.25 4.40
C HIS A 55 9.12 0.05 5.31
N ALA A 56 8.55 0.03 6.52
CA ALA A 56 8.73 -1.05 7.47
C ALA A 56 7.80 -2.25 7.21
N LEU A 57 6.93 -2.19 6.20
CA LEU A 57 6.11 -3.32 5.78
C LEU A 57 6.98 -4.44 5.21
N THR A 58 6.81 -5.65 5.73
CA THR A 58 7.54 -6.84 5.31
C THR A 58 6.68 -7.74 4.43
N ALA A 59 7.35 -8.62 3.68
CA ALA A 59 6.67 -9.71 3.00
C ALA A 59 6.14 -10.72 4.02
N THR A 60 5.05 -11.37 3.68
CA THR A 60 4.55 -12.55 4.37
C THR A 60 5.48 -13.72 4.08
N ASP A 61 5.93 -14.40 5.14
CA ASP A 61 6.81 -15.55 5.00
C ASP A 61 6.14 -16.72 4.27
N GLY A 62 6.93 -17.48 3.52
CA GLY A 62 6.47 -18.71 2.85
C GLY A 62 5.69 -18.50 1.54
N VAL A 63 5.45 -17.25 1.12
CA VAL A 63 4.85 -16.97 -0.20
C VAL A 63 5.88 -17.21 -1.31
N MET A 64 5.54 -18.07 -2.26
CA MET A 64 6.39 -18.41 -3.41
C MET A 64 5.86 -17.74 -4.67
N CYS A 65 6.61 -16.77 -5.20
CA CYS A 65 6.30 -16.08 -6.45
C CYS A 65 7.20 -16.54 -7.59
N THR A 66 6.67 -16.50 -8.82
CA THR A 66 7.47 -16.71 -10.04
C THR A 66 8.53 -15.61 -10.18
N LYS A 67 9.53 -15.89 -11.02
CA LYS A 67 10.60 -14.94 -11.37
C LYS A 67 10.30 -14.13 -12.63
N GLN A 68 9.07 -14.19 -13.14
CA GLN A 68 8.62 -13.34 -14.23
C GLN A 68 8.83 -11.87 -13.82
N TYR A 69 9.45 -11.09 -14.71
CA TYR A 69 9.59 -9.65 -14.54
C TYR A 69 8.47 -8.96 -15.30
N ASP A 70 7.54 -8.40 -14.54
CA ASP A 70 6.36 -7.69 -15.03
C ASP A 70 6.02 -6.61 -13.98
N PRO A 71 6.79 -5.50 -13.96
CA PRO A 71 6.88 -4.65 -12.80
C PRO A 71 5.58 -3.89 -12.54
N VAL A 72 5.23 -3.79 -11.26
CA VAL A 72 4.12 -2.97 -10.79
C VAL A 72 4.63 -1.98 -9.76
N VAL A 73 4.21 -0.73 -9.89
CA VAL A 73 4.53 0.34 -8.94
C VAL A 73 3.32 0.65 -8.10
N VAL A 74 3.53 0.81 -6.80
CA VAL A 74 2.51 1.28 -5.85
C VAL A 74 2.88 2.66 -5.32
N THR A 75 1.88 3.50 -5.10
CA THR A 75 2.05 4.73 -4.32
C THR A 75 1.16 4.73 -3.08
N VAL A 76 1.63 5.38 -2.02
CA VAL A 76 0.85 5.69 -0.83
C VAL A 76 1.10 7.15 -0.47
N ASP A 77 0.07 7.98 -0.64
CA ASP A 77 0.14 9.42 -0.39
C ASP A 77 -0.96 9.86 0.56
N GLY A 78 -0.66 10.85 1.41
CA GLY A 78 -1.64 11.48 2.29
C GLY A 78 -1.06 11.82 3.65
N VAL A 79 -1.80 11.48 4.70
CA VAL A 79 -1.41 11.74 6.08
C VAL A 79 -1.62 10.54 6.98
N TRP A 80 -0.71 10.36 7.93
CA TRP A 80 -0.83 9.41 9.03
C TRP A 80 -0.59 10.12 10.35
N GLN A 81 -1.60 10.14 11.23
CA GLN A 81 -1.56 10.86 12.51
C GLN A 81 -1.04 12.29 12.37
N GLY A 82 -1.48 12.99 11.31
CA GLY A 82 -1.08 14.36 11.00
C GLY A 82 0.30 14.53 10.36
N ARG A 83 1.08 13.46 10.16
CA ARG A 83 2.36 13.49 9.43
C ARG A 83 2.13 13.17 7.95
N ARG A 84 2.78 13.92 7.06
CA ARG A 84 2.70 13.66 5.62
C ARG A 84 3.34 12.31 5.31
N VAL A 85 2.64 11.51 4.50
CA VAL A 85 3.13 10.26 3.94
C VAL A 85 3.23 10.46 2.43
N SER A 86 4.37 10.06 1.87
CA SER A 86 4.58 9.94 0.43
C SER A 86 5.56 8.80 0.22
N TYR A 87 5.09 7.77 -0.45
CA TYR A 87 5.79 6.50 -0.59
C TYR A 87 5.56 5.99 -2.00
N GLU A 88 6.63 5.49 -2.60
CA GLU A 88 6.60 4.79 -3.88
C GLU A 88 7.44 3.52 -3.75
N ARG A 89 6.96 2.42 -4.32
CA ARG A 89 7.76 1.21 -4.46
C ARG A 89 7.36 0.42 -5.70
N THR A 90 8.39 -0.01 -6.43
CA THR A 90 8.26 -0.94 -7.55
C THR A 90 8.50 -2.36 -7.06
N PHE A 91 7.62 -3.28 -7.45
CA PHE A 91 7.76 -4.71 -7.24
C PHE A 91 8.01 -5.40 -8.58
N SER A 92 8.75 -6.50 -8.58
CA SER A 92 9.10 -7.22 -9.80
C SER A 92 7.90 -7.86 -10.51
N ASN A 93 6.82 -8.13 -9.77
CA ASN A 93 5.52 -8.59 -10.27
C ASN A 93 4.42 -8.45 -9.20
N GLU A 94 3.16 -8.60 -9.62
CA GLU A 94 2.00 -8.48 -8.74
C GLU A 94 1.97 -9.51 -7.60
N CYS A 95 2.51 -10.72 -7.80
CA CYS A 95 2.64 -11.70 -6.71
C CYS A 95 3.54 -11.17 -5.59
N VAL A 96 4.71 -10.61 -5.94
CA VAL A 96 5.62 -10.03 -4.94
C VAL A 96 4.99 -8.82 -4.26
N LYS A 97 4.25 -7.97 -4.98
CA LYS A 97 3.45 -6.88 -4.37
C LYS A 97 2.50 -7.44 -3.32
N ASN A 98 1.68 -8.44 -3.68
CA ASN A 98 0.67 -9.01 -2.80
C ASN A 98 1.25 -9.78 -1.60
N ALA A 99 2.49 -10.26 -1.70
CA ALA A 99 3.20 -10.85 -0.57
C ALA A 99 3.57 -9.80 0.48
N TYR A 100 3.84 -8.55 0.07
CA TYR A 100 4.11 -7.42 0.97
C TYR A 100 2.82 -6.76 1.45
N GLY A 101 2.76 -6.41 2.74
CA GLY A 101 1.65 -5.59 3.23
C GLY A 101 0.30 -6.28 3.04
N SER A 102 0.14 -7.50 3.59
CA SER A 102 -1.01 -8.39 3.32
C SER A 102 -2.38 -7.75 3.57
N GLY A 103 -2.44 -6.66 4.36
CA GLY A 103 -3.59 -5.77 4.44
C GLY A 103 -3.47 -4.55 3.54
N VAL A 104 -2.35 -3.81 3.61
CA VAL A 104 -2.16 -2.49 2.97
C VAL A 104 -2.21 -2.53 1.44
N PHE A 105 -1.65 -3.56 0.79
CA PHE A 105 -1.59 -3.65 -0.67
C PHE A 105 -2.59 -4.66 -1.27
N ALA A 106 -3.56 -5.12 -0.48
CA ALA A 106 -4.58 -6.08 -0.91
C ALA A 106 -5.80 -5.40 -1.57
N PHE A 107 -5.59 -4.79 -2.74
CA PHE A 107 -6.62 -4.15 -3.57
C PHE A 107 -6.28 -4.20 -5.08
#